data_AF-C0FQR9-F1
#
_entry.id   AF-C0FQR9-F1
#
_cell.length_a   1.000
_cell.length_b   1.000
_cell.length_c   1.000
_cell.angle_alpha   90.00
_cell.angle_beta   90.00
_cell.angle_gamma   90.00
#
_symmetry.space_group_name_H-M   'P 1'
#
loop_
_entity.id
_entity.type
_entity.pdbx_description
1 polymer ?
#
loop_
_entity_poly.entity_id
_entity_poly.type
_entity_poly.pdbx_seq_one_letter_code
_entity_poly.pdbx_strand_id
1 'polypeptide(L)'
;MIKQLSTQSQPFVEERLPFAAIRLSSMTNCLPPPSPVCLFWNGKWSTYGKNKNSKLYQALADAVMRANLEKLKEGLNMCEALKELFADDFKESELKGRNEGRTEGAASKIIELVIKKHQKGYTAEDTADMLEEPVSRIRQIYDVIEKSSPDYDAETIYKQLCEKEE
;
A
#
# COMPACT_ATOMS: atom_id res chain seq x y z
N MET A 1 -32.28 51.99 -4.62
CA MET A 1 -31.37 51.68 -3.48
C MET A 1 -30.93 50.23 -3.64
N ILE A 2 -29.79 49.98 -4.28
CA ILE A 2 -29.28 48.62 -4.50
C ILE A 2 -28.30 48.33 -3.36
N LYS A 3 -28.66 47.37 -2.50
CA LYS A 3 -27.77 46.89 -1.43
C LYS A 3 -26.61 46.14 -2.07
N GLN A 4 -25.40 46.63 -1.83
CA GLN A 4 -24.15 45.92 -2.09
C GLN A 4 -24.11 44.65 -1.25
N LEU A 5 -24.07 43.48 -1.90
CA LEU A 5 -23.69 42.23 -1.25
C LEU A 5 -22.18 42.11 -1.41
N SER A 6 -21.46 42.38 -0.33
CA SER A 6 -20.03 42.15 -0.21
C SER A 6 -19.74 40.65 -0.26
N THR A 7 -19.26 40.17 -1.39
CA THR A 7 -18.75 38.80 -1.51
C THR A 7 -17.40 38.74 -0.80
N GLN A 8 -17.40 38.38 0.48
CA GLN A 8 -16.19 37.89 1.14
C GLN A 8 -15.78 36.60 0.43
N SER A 9 -14.70 36.67 -0.35
CA SER A 9 -14.00 35.50 -0.85
C SER A 9 -13.41 34.75 0.33
N GLN A 10 -14.11 33.73 0.83
CA GLN A 10 -13.45 32.75 1.68
C GLN A 10 -12.36 32.05 0.86
N PRO A 11 -11.14 31.88 1.39
CA PRO A 11 -10.11 31.15 0.69
C PRO A 11 -10.60 29.72 0.46
N PHE A 12 -10.56 29.30 -0.80
CA PHE A 12 -10.71 27.92 -1.22
C PHE A 12 -9.72 27.08 -0.41
N VAL A 13 -10.23 26.38 0.59
CA VAL A 13 -9.48 25.31 1.24
C VAL A 13 -9.12 24.34 0.14
N GLU A 14 -7.82 24.28 -0.13
CA GLU A 14 -7.18 23.25 -0.93
C GLU A 14 -7.30 21.92 -0.18
N GLU A 15 -8.54 21.46 -0.02
CA GLU A 15 -8.84 20.08 0.30
C GLU A 15 -8.44 19.30 -0.95
N ARG A 16 -7.15 18.97 -1.00
CA ARG A 16 -6.60 17.90 -1.83
C ARG A 16 -7.64 16.80 -1.85
N LEU A 17 -8.33 16.65 -2.98
CA LEU A 17 -9.07 15.44 -3.29
C LEU A 17 -8.13 14.28 -2.92
N PRO A 18 -8.47 13.45 -1.93
CA PRO A 18 -7.63 12.33 -1.56
C PRO A 18 -7.91 11.24 -2.60
N PHE A 19 -7.54 11.50 -3.85
CA PHE A 19 -6.92 10.45 -4.66
C PHE A 19 -5.49 10.28 -4.14
N ALA A 20 -5.37 10.02 -2.83
CA ALA A 20 -4.22 9.34 -2.29
C ALA A 20 -4.19 8.02 -3.04
N ALA A 21 -3.08 7.78 -3.71
CA ALA A 21 -2.77 6.50 -4.29
C ALA A 21 -2.86 5.44 -3.19
N ILE A 22 -4.04 4.85 -3.01
CA ILE A 22 -4.12 3.47 -2.55
C ILE A 22 -3.31 2.74 -3.61
N ARG A 23 -2.14 2.24 -3.20
CA ARG A 23 -1.26 1.49 -4.07
C ARG A 23 -2.00 0.20 -4.42
N LEU A 24 -2.83 0.25 -5.46
CA LEU A 24 -3.52 -0.88 -6.08
C LEU A 24 -2.52 -1.84 -6.74
N SER A 25 -1.30 -1.98 -6.24
CA SER A 25 -0.30 -2.91 -6.78
C SER A 25 -0.72 -4.37 -6.63
N SER A 26 -1.71 -4.67 -5.78
CA SER A 26 -2.31 -6.00 -5.65
C SER A 26 -3.49 -6.23 -6.62
N MET A 27 -4.13 -5.18 -7.17
CA MET A 27 -5.29 -5.29 -8.06
C MET A 27 -4.95 -5.10 -9.56
N THR A 28 -3.69 -4.82 -9.91
CA THR A 28 -3.29 -4.58 -11.31
C THR A 28 -3.46 -5.79 -12.23
N ASN A 29 -3.57 -7.00 -11.67
CA ASN A 29 -3.81 -8.22 -12.46
C ASN A 29 -5.30 -8.48 -12.74
N CYS A 30 -6.21 -7.70 -12.15
CA CYS A 30 -7.66 -7.84 -12.33
C CYS A 30 -8.31 -6.62 -12.98
N LEU A 31 -7.56 -5.54 -13.25
CA LEU A 31 -8.12 -4.41 -13.98
C LEU A 31 -8.13 -4.75 -15.48
N PRO A 32 -9.29 -4.66 -16.16
CA PRO A 32 -9.34 -4.81 -17.61
C PRO A 32 -8.41 -3.78 -18.26
N PRO A 33 -7.81 -4.10 -19.43
CA PRO A 33 -6.98 -3.14 -20.14
C PRO A 33 -7.74 -1.82 -20.29
N PRO A 34 -7.07 -0.67 -20.09
CA PRO A 34 -7.73 0.63 -20.07
C PRO A 34 -8.53 0.79 -21.36
N SER A 35 -9.83 1.02 -21.21
CA SER A 35 -10.72 1.15 -22.35
C SER A 35 -10.22 2.23 -23.33
N PRO A 36 -10.58 2.17 -24.62
CA PRO A 36 -10.25 3.23 -25.59
C PRO A 36 -10.66 4.63 -25.10
N VAL A 37 -11.72 4.72 -24.29
CA VAL A 37 -12.16 5.94 -23.61
C VAL A 37 -11.12 6.39 -22.58
N CYS A 38 -10.61 5.50 -21.71
CA CYS A 38 -9.54 5.82 -20.76
C CYS A 38 -8.26 6.31 -21.46
N LEU A 39 -7.84 5.69 -22.57
CA LEU A 39 -6.66 6.12 -23.34
C LEU A 39 -6.86 7.50 -23.98
N PHE A 40 -8.06 7.76 -24.52
CA PHE A 40 -8.45 9.07 -25.04
C PHE A 40 -8.42 10.16 -23.96
N TRP A 41 -8.91 9.85 -22.76
CA TRP A 41 -8.86 10.75 -21.60
C TRP A 41 -7.42 10.94 -21.06
N ASN A 42 -6.56 9.92 -21.08
CA ASN A 42 -5.14 10.05 -20.71
C ASN A 42 -4.39 11.04 -21.61
N GLY A 43 -4.65 11.03 -22.92
CA GLY A 43 -4.11 12.01 -23.86
C GLY A 43 -4.59 13.44 -23.59
N LYS A 44 -5.87 13.61 -23.24
CA LYS A 44 -6.42 14.91 -22.83
C LYS A 44 -5.94 15.38 -21.46
N TRP A 45 -5.67 14.45 -20.54
CA TRP A 45 -5.15 14.74 -19.20
C TRP A 45 -3.73 15.33 -19.23
N SER A 46 -2.88 14.84 -20.13
CA SER A 46 -1.54 15.42 -20.38
C SER A 46 -1.61 16.90 -20.80
N THR A 47 -2.60 17.26 -21.62
CA THR A 47 -2.84 18.65 -22.04
C THR A 47 -3.45 19.47 -20.89
N TYR A 48 -4.40 18.91 -20.15
CA TYR A 48 -5.01 19.52 -18.96
C TYR A 48 -3.97 19.85 -17.87
N GLY A 49 -3.03 18.94 -17.60
CA GLY A 49 -1.97 19.15 -16.61
C GLY A 49 -1.07 20.34 -16.92
N LYS A 50 -0.85 20.65 -18.20
CA LYS A 50 0.01 21.75 -18.67
C LYS A 50 -0.64 23.13 -18.58
N ASN A 51 -1.97 23.21 -18.61
CA ASN A 51 -2.72 24.47 -18.66
C ASN A 51 -3.61 24.71 -17.42
N LYS A 52 -3.55 23.82 -16.42
CA LYS A 52 -4.29 23.88 -15.14
C LYS A 52 -4.18 25.21 -14.38
N ASN A 53 -3.09 25.96 -14.58
CA ASN A 53 -2.83 27.24 -13.91
C ASN A 53 -3.34 28.46 -14.70
N SER A 54 -3.90 28.26 -15.90
CA SER A 54 -4.42 29.38 -16.68
C SER A 54 -5.82 29.78 -16.21
N LYS A 55 -6.08 31.09 -16.17
CA LYS A 55 -7.37 31.64 -15.71
C LYS A 55 -8.57 31.14 -16.51
N LEU A 56 -8.40 30.96 -17.83
CA LEU A 56 -9.46 30.46 -18.72
C LEU A 56 -9.79 28.99 -18.44
N TYR A 57 -8.78 28.14 -18.24
CA TYR A 57 -9.03 26.73 -17.90
C TYR A 57 -9.62 26.57 -16.51
N GLN A 58 -9.20 27.39 -15.54
CA GLN A 58 -9.81 27.42 -14.21
C GLN A 58 -11.28 27.83 -14.28
N ALA A 59 -11.61 28.91 -15.02
CA ALA A 59 -12.98 29.36 -15.19
C ALA A 59 -13.87 28.31 -15.90
N LEU A 60 -13.31 27.62 -16.90
CA LEU A 60 -14.00 26.53 -17.59
C LEU A 60 -14.25 25.32 -16.66
N ALA A 61 -13.22 24.87 -15.93
CA ALA A 61 -13.34 23.77 -14.98
C ALA A 61 -14.37 24.11 -13.89
N ASP A 62 -14.32 25.32 -13.36
CA ASP A 62 -15.24 25.84 -12.35
C ASP A 62 -16.68 25.93 -12.86
N ALA A 63 -16.90 26.36 -14.11
CA ALA A 63 -18.22 26.34 -14.74
C ALA A 63 -18.77 24.91 -14.92
N VAL A 64 -17.92 23.96 -15.35
CA VAL A 64 -18.29 22.54 -15.48
C VAL A 64 -18.62 21.93 -14.13
N MET A 65 -17.82 22.21 -13.10
CA MET A 65 -18.05 21.70 -11.74
C MET A 65 -19.34 22.26 -11.14
N ARG A 66 -19.62 23.55 -11.32
CA ARG A 66 -20.90 24.16 -10.90
C ARG A 66 -22.10 23.54 -11.61
N ALA A 67 -22.00 23.33 -12.93
CA ALA A 67 -23.08 22.72 -13.71
C ALA A 67 -23.37 21.28 -13.29
N ASN A 68 -22.39 20.57 -12.71
CA ASN A 68 -22.51 19.18 -12.28
C ASN A 68 -22.47 19.01 -10.75
N LEU A 69 -22.69 20.09 -9.99
CA LEU A 69 -22.47 20.09 -8.53
C LEU A 69 -23.26 19.02 -7.81
N GLU A 70 -24.53 18.81 -8.18
CA GLU A 70 -25.40 17.83 -7.52
C GLU A 70 -24.93 16.40 -7.76
N LYS A 71 -24.65 16.05 -9.02
CA LYS A 71 -24.12 14.73 -9.39
C LYS A 71 -22.77 14.45 -8.75
N LEU A 72 -21.94 15.49 -8.58
CA LEU A 72 -20.67 15.36 -7.88
C LEU A 72 -20.88 15.07 -6.39
N LYS A 73 -21.82 15.75 -5.74
CA LYS A 73 -22.18 15.49 -4.33
C LYS A 73 -22.73 14.08 -4.15
N GLU A 74 -23.62 13.62 -5.02
CA GLU A 74 -24.12 12.25 -5.02
C GLU A 74 -22.96 11.24 -5.12
N GLY A 75 -22.01 11.47 -6.02
CA GLY A 75 -20.81 10.64 -6.14
C GLY A 75 -19.94 10.66 -4.88
N LEU A 76 -19.75 11.81 -4.24
CA LEU A 76 -19.01 11.93 -2.98
C LEU A 76 -19.71 11.18 -1.83
N ASN A 77 -21.03 11.33 -1.72
CA ASN A 77 -21.83 10.66 -0.70
C ASN A 77 -21.80 9.14 -0.87
N MET A 78 -21.84 8.63 -2.11
CA MET A 78 -21.68 7.20 -2.38
C MET A 78 -20.28 6.71 -1.99
N CYS A 79 -19.23 7.49 -2.29
CA CYS A 79 -17.88 7.16 -1.86
C CYS A 79 -17.73 7.13 -0.33
N GLU A 80 -18.39 8.04 0.39
CA GLU A 80 -18.41 8.06 1.85
C GLU A 80 -19.16 6.86 2.42
N ALA A 81 -20.35 6.55 1.90
CA ALA A 81 -21.12 5.38 2.29
C ALA A 81 -20.36 4.06 2.04
N LEU A 82 -19.62 3.96 0.93
CA LEU A 82 -18.75 2.82 0.66
C LEU A 82 -17.60 2.74 1.66
N LYS A 83 -16.94 3.86 1.98
CA LYS A 83 -15.89 3.88 3.02
C LYS A 83 -16.42 3.46 4.38
N GLU A 84 -17.62 3.89 4.74
CA GLU A 84 -18.28 3.50 5.98
C GLU A 84 -18.63 2.00 5.99
N LEU A 85 -19.20 1.49 4.88
CA LEU A 85 -19.55 0.07 4.73
C LEU A 85 -18.34 -0.86 4.89
N PHE A 86 -17.19 -0.46 4.37
CA PHE A 86 -15.94 -1.24 4.44
C PHE A 86 -15.00 -0.81 5.57
N ALA A 87 -15.43 0.08 6.47
CA ALA A 87 -14.55 0.64 7.51
C ALA A 87 -13.95 -0.44 8.42
N ASP A 88 -14.74 -1.45 8.75
CA ASP A 88 -14.29 -2.54 9.63
C ASP A 88 -13.40 -3.54 8.89
N ASP A 89 -13.72 -3.88 7.63
CA ASP A 89 -12.86 -4.70 6.77
C ASP A 89 -11.48 -4.06 6.57
N PHE A 90 -11.42 -2.74 6.40
CA PHE A 90 -10.14 -2.02 6.30
C PHE A 90 -9.34 -2.10 7.60
N LYS A 91 -9.98 -1.89 8.76
CA LYS A 91 -9.30 -2.01 10.06
C LYS A 91 -8.80 -3.43 10.31
N GLU A 92 -9.62 -4.43 9.99
CA GLU A 92 -9.25 -5.84 10.11
C GLU A 92 -8.07 -6.16 9.21
N SER A 93 -8.10 -5.72 7.96
CA SER A 93 -7.01 -5.90 7.00
C SER A 93 -5.71 -5.23 7.45
N GLU A 94 -5.77 -3.99 7.95
CA GLU A 94 -4.59 -3.30 8.50
C GLU A 94 -4.02 -4.02 9.72
N LEU A 95 -4.88 -4.49 10.63
CA LEU A 95 -4.47 -5.19 11.82
C LEU A 95 -3.86 -6.56 11.48
N LYS A 96 -4.46 -7.29 10.56
CA LYS A 96 -3.95 -8.56 10.04
C LYS A 96 -2.60 -8.36 9.37
N GLY A 97 -2.49 -7.42 8.43
CA GLY A 97 -1.22 -7.12 7.75
C GLY A 97 -0.12 -6.66 8.72
N ARG A 98 -0.46 -5.89 9.75
CA ARG A 98 0.49 -5.50 10.80
C ARG A 98 0.93 -6.68 11.65
N ASN A 99 0.04 -7.62 11.94
CA ASN A 99 0.38 -8.82 12.71
C ASN A 99 1.29 -9.74 11.89
N GLU A 100 0.91 -10.02 10.65
CA GLU A 100 1.68 -10.84 9.71
C GLU A 100 3.07 -10.24 9.47
N GLY A 101 3.17 -8.93 9.21
CA GLY A 101 4.46 -8.28 9.03
C GLY A 101 5.35 -8.28 10.29
N ARG A 102 4.74 -8.26 11.48
CA ARG A 102 5.50 -8.41 12.75
C ARG A 102 6.01 -9.84 12.94
N THR A 103 5.19 -10.84 12.63
CA THR A 103 5.59 -12.25 12.76
C THR A 103 6.68 -12.63 11.77
N GLU A 104 6.53 -12.19 10.52
CA GLU A 104 7.53 -12.36 9.46
C GLU A 104 8.84 -11.67 9.83
N GLY A 105 8.79 -10.39 10.20
CA GLY A 105 10.00 -9.66 10.59
C GLY A 105 10.72 -10.27 11.80
N ALA A 106 9.98 -10.82 12.78
CA ALA A 106 10.58 -11.52 13.91
C ALA A 106 11.27 -12.82 13.47
N ALA A 107 10.62 -13.62 12.61
CA ALA A 107 11.19 -14.84 12.08
C ALA A 107 12.43 -14.57 11.21
N SER A 108 12.37 -13.61 10.29
CA SER A 108 13.50 -13.21 9.44
C SER A 108 14.70 -12.73 10.27
N LYS A 109 14.47 -12.02 11.38
CA LYS A 109 15.55 -11.62 12.30
C LYS A 109 16.23 -12.81 12.96
N ILE A 110 15.47 -13.82 13.41
CA ILE A 110 16.04 -15.04 13.99
C ILE A 110 16.87 -15.79 12.94
N ILE A 111 16.33 -15.95 11.73
CA ILE A 111 17.03 -16.59 10.61
C ILE A 111 18.34 -15.86 10.29
N GLU A 112 18.31 -14.52 10.20
CA GLU A 112 19.51 -13.72 9.95
C GLU A 112 20.61 -13.94 11.01
N LEU A 113 20.21 -14.02 12.30
CA LEU A 113 21.13 -14.32 13.38
C LEU A 113 21.69 -15.74 13.29
N VAL A 114 20.84 -16.71 12.95
CA VAL A 114 21.24 -18.11 12.75
C VAL A 114 22.26 -18.23 11.62
N ILE A 115 22.04 -17.61 10.46
CA ILE A 115 22.99 -17.59 9.35
C ILE A 115 24.35 -17.05 9.83
N LYS A 116 24.36 -15.92 10.55
CA LYS A 116 25.58 -15.31 11.09
C LYS A 116 26.30 -16.21 12.10
N LYS A 117 25.58 -17.03 12.87
CA LYS A 117 26.16 -17.96 13.85
C LYS A 117 26.69 -19.23 13.17
N HIS A 118 25.96 -19.77 12.20
CA HIS A 118 26.39 -20.87 11.35
C HIS A 118 27.70 -20.54 10.61
N GLN A 119 27.78 -19.34 10.00
CA GLN A 119 29.01 -18.87 9.33
C GLN A 119 30.22 -18.75 10.27
N LYS A 120 30.00 -18.62 11.58
CA LYS A 120 31.04 -18.59 12.62
C LYS A 120 31.39 -19.97 13.17
N GLY A 121 30.72 -21.03 12.71
CA GLY A 121 30.97 -22.42 13.12
C GLY A 121 30.31 -22.83 14.44
N TYR A 122 29.31 -22.09 14.92
CA TYR A 122 28.55 -22.52 16.11
C TYR A 122 27.60 -23.68 15.78
N THR A 123 27.43 -24.59 16.74
CA THR A 123 26.46 -25.70 16.62
C THR A 123 25.02 -25.18 16.71
N ALA A 124 24.07 -26.00 16.26
CA ALA A 124 22.65 -25.68 16.37
C ALA A 124 22.22 -25.60 17.85
N GLU A 125 22.80 -26.44 18.71
CA GLU A 125 22.57 -26.46 20.15
C GLU A 125 23.06 -25.18 20.83
N ASP A 126 24.30 -24.75 20.54
CA ASP A 126 24.85 -23.51 21.10
C ASP A 126 24.06 -22.28 20.60
N THR A 127 23.61 -22.31 19.36
CA THR A 127 22.84 -21.21 18.77
C THR A 127 21.43 -21.13 19.35
N ALA A 128 20.79 -22.27 19.61
CA ALA A 128 19.51 -22.34 20.29
C ALA A 128 19.58 -21.77 21.71
N ASP A 129 20.63 -22.11 22.46
CA ASP A 129 20.87 -21.55 23.79
C ASP A 129 21.12 -20.03 23.73
N MET A 130 21.99 -19.57 22.83
CA MET A 130 22.30 -18.12 22.68
C MET A 130 21.13 -17.26 22.21
N LEU A 131 20.21 -17.82 21.42
CA LEU A 131 19.05 -17.11 20.88
C LEU A 131 17.79 -17.32 21.73
N GLU A 132 17.85 -18.16 22.77
CA GLU A 132 16.70 -18.57 23.59
C GLU A 132 15.55 -19.15 22.74
N GLU A 133 15.91 -19.88 21.68
CA GLU A 133 14.99 -20.47 20.71
C GLU A 133 14.99 -22.01 20.84
N PRO A 134 13.89 -22.69 20.49
CA PRO A 134 13.84 -24.15 20.57
C PRO A 134 14.83 -24.79 19.59
N VAL A 135 15.59 -25.78 20.08
CA VAL A 135 16.61 -26.50 19.29
C VAL A 135 16.05 -27.08 17.98
N SER A 136 14.78 -27.53 17.98
CA SER A 136 14.11 -28.05 16.79
C SER A 136 14.02 -27.01 15.67
N ARG A 137 13.67 -25.76 16.00
CA ARG A 137 13.53 -24.64 15.06
C ARG A 137 14.88 -24.22 14.50
N ILE A 138 15.91 -24.16 15.35
CA ILE A 138 17.28 -23.84 14.90
C ILE A 138 17.83 -24.94 13.98
N ARG A 139 17.63 -26.22 14.33
CA ARG A 139 18.04 -27.34 13.47
C ARG A 139 17.35 -27.30 12.10
N GLN A 140 16.06 -26.99 12.02
CA GLN A 140 15.37 -26.83 10.74
C GLN A 140 16.00 -25.73 9.87
N ILE A 141 16.41 -24.61 10.47
CA ILE A 141 17.07 -23.53 9.75
C ILE A 141 18.45 -23.99 9.27
N TYR A 142 19.24 -24.67 10.12
CA TYR A 142 20.53 -25.25 9.75
C TYR A 142 20.39 -26.25 8.59
N ASP A 143 19.40 -27.15 8.63
CA ASP A 143 19.13 -28.10 7.55
C ASP A 143 18.86 -27.39 6.21
N VAL A 144 18.14 -26.27 6.24
CA VAL A 144 17.88 -25.44 5.05
C VAL A 144 19.17 -24.76 4.58
N ILE A 145 19.99 -24.25 5.49
CA ILE A 145 21.30 -23.65 5.18
C ILE A 145 22.28 -24.69 4.61
N GLU A 146 22.28 -25.94 5.07
CA GLU A 146 23.20 -26.98 4.58
C GLU A 146 22.77 -27.53 3.22
N LYS A 147 21.46 -27.67 3.00
CA LYS A 147 20.90 -28.15 1.72
C LYS A 147 21.00 -27.12 0.61
N SER A 148 21.21 -25.86 0.96
CA SER A 148 21.20 -24.75 0.05
C SER A 148 22.61 -24.12 0.09
N SER A 149 23.32 -23.99 -1.04
CA SER A 149 24.73 -23.52 -1.14
C SER A 149 24.90 -21.98 -1.34
N PRO A 150 26.03 -21.37 -0.92
CA PRO A 150 26.27 -20.57 0.29
C PRO A 150 25.77 -19.09 0.27
N ASP A 151 25.00 -18.65 -0.72
CA ASP A 151 24.65 -17.21 -0.93
C ASP A 151 23.18 -16.88 -0.57
N TYR A 152 22.70 -17.31 0.61
CA TYR A 152 21.30 -17.08 1.02
C TYR A 152 21.11 -15.84 1.87
N ASP A 153 19.98 -15.17 1.63
CA ASP A 153 19.40 -14.17 2.51
C ASP A 153 18.32 -14.79 3.43
N ALA A 154 17.96 -14.06 4.47
CA ALA A 154 16.96 -14.50 5.45
C ALA A 154 15.56 -14.69 4.84
N GLU A 155 15.24 -13.93 3.79
CA GLU A 155 13.94 -13.93 3.10
C GLU A 155 13.70 -15.26 2.37
N THR A 156 14.72 -15.73 1.67
CA THR A 156 14.66 -16.97 0.89
C THR A 156 14.50 -18.19 1.80
N ILE A 157 15.17 -18.19 2.96
CA ILE A 157 15.04 -19.26 3.96
C ILE A 157 13.66 -19.21 4.62
N TYR A 158 13.16 -18.03 4.97
CA TYR A 158 11.83 -17.87 5.55
C TYR A 158 10.75 -18.45 4.62
N LYS A 159 10.81 -18.10 3.32
CA LYS A 159 9.87 -18.62 2.32
C LYS A 159 9.89 -20.15 2.21
N GLN A 160 11.08 -20.77 2.20
CA GLN A 160 11.20 -22.23 2.14
C GLN A 160 10.75 -22.96 3.41
N LEU A 161 10.80 -22.28 4.57
CA LEU A 161 10.25 -22.82 5.81
C LEU A 161 8.71 -22.76 5.78
N CYS A 162 8.13 -21.66 5.29
CA CYS A 162 6.68 -21.53 5.10
C CYS A 162 6.13 -22.52 4.07
N GLU A 163 6.82 -22.76 2.95
CA GLU A 163 6.41 -23.74 1.91
C GLU A 163 6.43 -25.21 2.39
N LYS A 164 7.07 -25.53 3.52
CA LYS A 164 7.08 -26.89 4.10
C LYS A 164 6.04 -27.11 5.19
N GLU A 165 5.38 -26.04 5.65
CA GLU A 165 4.33 -26.10 6.67
C GLU A 165 2.91 -26.19 6.07
N GLU A 166 2.76 -26.07 4.74
CA GLU A 166 1.53 -26.34 3.97
C GLU A 166 1.52 -27.75 3.34
#